data_AF-A0AAU4Z2L5-F1
#
_entry.id   AF-A0AAU4Z2L5-F1
#
_cell.length_a   1.000
_cell.length_b   1.000
_cell.length_c   1.000
_cell.angle_alpha   90.00
_cell.angle_beta   90.00
_cell.angle_gamma   90.00
#
_symmetry.space_group_name_H-M   'P 1'
#
loop_
_entity.id
_entity.type
_entity.pdbx_description
1 polymer ?
#
loop_
_entity_poly.entity_id
_entity_poly.type
_entity_poly.pdbx_seq_one_letter_code
_entity_poly.pdbx_strand_id
1 'polypeptide(L)'
;MSSTPPGGTITIAGKTVARLGFGTMRLTGQGTWGDPDDRHQAIRVLRHAVHTHGITHIDTADAYGPHTCEHLIRDALYPYPDDVLIATKVGMVRPAPNMWAPHGYPVYLQASIEASLRRLDTDRLDLCYLHRIDPEVPLADQLGTLQALQDEGKIGHIGLSKVTPESIRLAGKYISIAAVQNVLNLNDRYDPALELCRDDRIAQMRRITAVHLRYWQVPESLRPEVILVVSELVTNSVVHGRGQVGLRISSLLQISEEFGA
;
A
#
# COMPACT_ATOMS: atom_id res chain seq x y z
N MET A 1 14.71 -7.90 -21.16
CA MET A 1 13.46 -7.41 -21.81
C MET A 1 13.08 -6.13 -21.11
N SER A 2 13.04 -5.00 -21.83
CA SER A 2 12.60 -3.71 -21.30
C SER A 2 11.09 -3.59 -21.52
N SER A 3 10.29 -4.27 -20.69
CA SER A 3 8.86 -4.01 -20.67
C SER A 3 8.61 -2.69 -19.93
N THR A 4 7.90 -1.76 -20.56
CA THR A 4 7.38 -0.56 -19.88
C THR A 4 6.52 -1.02 -18.70
N PRO A 5 6.75 -0.50 -17.48
CA PRO A 5 5.95 -0.88 -16.31
C PRO A 5 4.45 -0.69 -16.57
N PRO A 6 3.59 -1.54 -16.00
CA PRO A 6 2.17 -1.55 -16.30
C PRO A 6 1.53 -0.22 -15.86
N GLY A 7 0.94 0.48 -16.83
CA GLY A 7 0.41 1.84 -16.61
C GLY A 7 1.47 2.93 -16.50
N GLY A 8 2.74 2.68 -16.84
CA GLY A 8 3.84 3.63 -16.66
C GLY A 8 4.36 3.68 -15.23
N THR A 9 5.10 4.73 -14.89
CA THR A 9 5.74 4.88 -13.58
C THR A 9 5.16 6.04 -12.78
N ILE A 10 5.44 6.00 -11.48
CA ILE A 10 5.03 6.97 -10.47
C ILE A 10 6.12 7.08 -9.40
N THR A 11 6.27 8.24 -8.75
CA THR A 11 7.12 8.37 -7.57
C THR A 11 6.29 8.31 -6.28
N ILE A 12 6.56 7.32 -5.43
CA ILE A 12 5.94 7.17 -4.12
C ILE A 12 7.06 7.15 -3.09
N ALA A 13 6.96 7.98 -2.04
CA ALA A 13 7.95 7.98 -0.97
C ALA A 13 9.41 8.11 -1.49
N GLY A 14 9.62 8.96 -2.50
CA GLY A 14 10.94 9.17 -3.13
C GLY A 14 11.43 8.06 -4.07
N LYS A 15 10.73 6.93 -4.19
CA LYS A 15 11.09 5.80 -5.07
C LYS A 15 10.21 5.80 -6.33
N THR A 16 10.82 5.64 -7.50
CA THR A 16 10.10 5.51 -8.78
C THR A 16 9.69 4.06 -8.98
N VAL A 17 8.38 3.81 -9.03
CA VAL A 17 7.78 2.47 -9.11
C VAL A 17 6.75 2.39 -10.24
N ALA A 18 6.29 1.18 -10.55
CA ALA A 18 5.17 0.94 -11.44
C ALA A 18 3.91 1.63 -10.91
N ARG A 19 3.14 2.25 -11.82
CA ARG A 19 1.89 2.94 -11.47
C ARG A 19 0.81 1.97 -10.99
N LEU A 20 0.85 0.75 -11.51
CA LEU A 20 0.09 -0.38 -11.00
C LEU A 20 0.94 -1.16 -10.00
N GLY A 21 0.46 -1.24 -8.77
CA GLY A 21 0.98 -2.04 -7.67
C GLY A 21 0.16 -3.30 -7.42
N PHE A 22 0.68 -4.16 -6.55
CA PHE A 22 0.11 -5.45 -6.21
C PHE A 22 -0.30 -5.50 -4.73
N GLY A 23 -1.60 -5.70 -4.47
CA GLY A 23 -2.15 -5.79 -3.13
C GLY A 23 -2.18 -7.23 -2.63
N THR A 24 -1.50 -7.49 -1.52
CA THR A 24 -1.24 -8.86 -1.05
C THR A 24 -2.34 -9.48 -0.19
N MET A 25 -3.38 -8.72 0.18
CA MET A 25 -4.44 -9.18 1.11
C MET A 25 -5.16 -10.45 0.63
N ARG A 26 -5.19 -10.74 -0.67
CA ARG A 26 -5.83 -11.96 -1.23
C ARG A 26 -4.90 -13.17 -1.28
N LEU A 27 -3.63 -13.03 -0.93
CA LEU A 27 -2.70 -14.15 -0.80
C LEU A 27 -2.84 -14.91 0.53
N THR A 28 -3.77 -14.50 1.39
CA THR A 28 -4.11 -15.18 2.65
C THR A 28 -5.12 -16.30 2.41
N GLY A 29 -5.41 -17.09 3.45
CA GLY A 29 -6.48 -18.07 3.43
C GLY A 29 -7.90 -17.48 3.36
N GLN A 30 -8.89 -18.38 3.46
CA GLN A 30 -10.31 -18.07 3.36
C GLN A 30 -10.73 -16.90 4.26
N GLY A 31 -11.58 -16.02 3.72
CA GLY A 31 -12.05 -14.84 4.44
C GLY A 31 -10.96 -13.83 4.76
N THR A 32 -9.82 -13.85 4.06
CA THR A 32 -8.63 -13.04 4.31
C THR A 32 -7.90 -13.36 5.63
N TRP A 33 -7.95 -14.62 6.07
CA TRP A 33 -7.43 -15.08 7.37
C TRP A 33 -6.51 -16.29 7.21
N GLY A 34 -5.43 -16.31 7.98
CA GLY A 34 -4.41 -17.36 7.99
C GLY A 34 -3.61 -17.46 6.71
N ASP A 35 -2.86 -18.56 6.64
CA ASP A 35 -2.06 -18.92 5.48
C ASP A 35 -2.95 -19.35 4.30
N PRO A 36 -2.50 -19.12 3.05
CA PRO A 36 -3.18 -19.64 1.87
C PRO A 36 -3.14 -21.17 1.84
N ASP A 37 -4.14 -21.77 1.19
CA ASP A 37 -4.20 -23.22 1.00
C ASP A 37 -2.97 -23.76 0.25
N ASP A 38 -2.41 -22.97 -0.68
CA ASP A 38 -1.16 -23.27 -1.38
C ASP A 38 -0.15 -22.11 -1.28
N ARG A 39 0.79 -22.25 -0.34
CA ARG A 39 1.87 -21.29 -0.11
C ARG A 39 2.79 -21.13 -1.32
N HIS A 40 3.08 -22.22 -2.05
CA HIS A 40 3.99 -22.16 -3.20
C HIS A 40 3.37 -21.37 -4.35
N GLN A 41 2.05 -21.45 -4.52
CA GLN A 41 1.33 -20.65 -5.50
C GLN A 41 1.36 -19.17 -5.14
N ALA A 42 1.10 -18.81 -3.87
CA ALA A 42 1.19 -17.42 -3.44
C ALA A 42 2.59 -16.81 -3.68
N ILE A 43 3.65 -17.58 -3.41
CA ILE A 43 5.04 -17.19 -3.72
C ILE A 43 5.25 -17.00 -5.23
N ARG A 44 4.73 -17.92 -6.06
CA ARG A 44 4.84 -17.85 -7.52
C ARG A 44 4.14 -16.60 -8.07
N VAL A 45 2.95 -16.28 -7.58
CA VAL A 45 2.19 -15.07 -7.94
C VAL A 45 3.00 -13.81 -7.63
N LEU A 46 3.58 -13.70 -6.44
CA LEU A 46 4.44 -12.57 -6.07
C LEU A 46 5.65 -12.42 -7.01
N ARG A 47 6.32 -13.53 -7.32
CA ARG A 47 7.46 -13.54 -8.25
C ARG A 47 7.06 -13.13 -9.67
N HIS A 48 5.93 -13.62 -10.18
CA HIS A 48 5.43 -13.21 -11.49
C HIS A 48 5.05 -11.73 -11.53
N ALA A 49 4.37 -11.23 -10.49
CA ALA A 49 4.03 -9.81 -10.39
C ALA A 49 5.28 -8.92 -10.57
N VAL A 50 6.35 -9.22 -9.84
CA VAL A 50 7.58 -8.42 -9.87
C VAL A 50 8.42 -8.71 -11.11
N HIS A 51 8.82 -9.95 -11.32
CA HIS A 51 9.86 -10.30 -12.31
C HIS A 51 9.32 -10.44 -13.74
N THR A 52 8.05 -10.79 -13.91
CA THR A 52 7.44 -10.96 -15.23
C THR A 52 6.69 -9.70 -15.66
N HIS A 53 5.88 -9.14 -14.76
CA HIS A 53 5.02 -8.00 -15.08
C HIS A 53 5.62 -6.64 -14.71
N GLY A 54 6.79 -6.59 -14.08
CA GLY A 54 7.46 -5.34 -13.73
C GLY A 54 6.70 -4.51 -12.69
N ILE A 55 5.91 -5.16 -11.83
CA ILE A 55 5.26 -4.50 -10.70
C ILE A 55 6.30 -4.26 -9.61
N THR A 56 6.51 -2.99 -9.26
CA THR A 56 7.51 -2.59 -8.27
C THR A 56 6.91 -1.85 -7.07
N HIS A 57 5.60 -1.90 -6.89
CA HIS A 57 4.91 -1.42 -5.69
C HIS A 57 4.10 -2.56 -5.09
N ILE A 58 4.56 -3.08 -3.95
CA ILE A 58 3.90 -4.16 -3.20
C ILE A 58 3.20 -3.57 -1.98
N ASP A 59 1.89 -3.71 -1.93
CA ASP A 59 1.07 -3.26 -0.80
C ASP A 59 0.73 -4.44 0.13
N THR A 60 1.04 -4.29 1.41
CA THR A 60 0.78 -5.30 2.43
C THR A 60 0.37 -4.66 3.75
N ALA A 61 0.15 -5.44 4.81
CA ALA A 61 -0.10 -4.92 6.15
C ALA A 61 0.20 -6.00 7.21
N ASP A 62 0.56 -5.56 8.41
CA ASP A 62 0.68 -6.41 9.62
C ASP A 62 -0.58 -7.27 9.83
N ALA A 63 -1.75 -6.70 9.54
CA ALA A 63 -3.05 -7.33 9.72
C ALA A 63 -3.43 -8.38 8.64
N TYR A 64 -2.68 -8.52 7.55
CA TYR A 64 -3.04 -9.45 6.47
C TYR A 64 -2.60 -10.88 6.79
N GLY A 65 -3.56 -11.75 7.05
CA GLY A 65 -3.33 -13.09 7.60
C GLY A 65 -3.97 -13.23 8.97
N PRO A 66 -3.51 -12.57 10.04
CA PRO A 66 -2.42 -11.61 10.18
C PRO A 66 -1.03 -12.16 9.88
N HIS A 67 -0.10 -11.26 9.61
CA HIS A 67 1.34 -11.51 9.49
C HIS A 67 1.78 -12.41 8.32
N THR A 68 0.87 -13.21 7.74
CA THR A 68 1.10 -14.13 6.62
C THR A 68 1.72 -13.43 5.41
N CYS A 69 1.16 -12.29 4.97
CA CYS A 69 1.58 -11.67 3.71
C CYS A 69 3.02 -11.15 3.75
N GLU A 70 3.49 -10.63 4.88
CA GLU A 70 4.88 -10.15 5.01
C GLU A 70 5.87 -11.33 4.92
N HIS A 71 5.54 -12.48 5.50
CA HIS A 71 6.33 -13.70 5.34
C HIS A 71 6.35 -14.20 3.89
N LEU A 72 5.21 -14.16 3.20
CA LEU A 72 5.13 -14.54 1.78
C LEU A 72 6.00 -13.63 0.90
N ILE A 73 5.97 -12.31 1.16
CA ILE A 73 6.79 -11.32 0.45
C ILE A 73 8.27 -11.60 0.65
N ARG A 74 8.72 -11.84 1.89
CA ARG A 74 10.11 -12.22 2.18
C ARG A 74 10.51 -13.48 1.43
N ASP A 75 9.76 -14.57 1.58
CA ASP A 75 10.11 -15.86 0.97
C ASP A 75 10.10 -15.80 -0.57
N ALA A 76 9.29 -14.91 -1.15
CA ALA A 76 9.20 -14.74 -2.59
C ALA A 76 10.33 -13.87 -3.16
N LEU A 77 10.67 -12.77 -2.49
CA LEU A 77 11.42 -11.66 -3.09
C LEU A 77 12.74 -11.34 -2.39
N TYR A 78 13.05 -11.91 -1.22
CA TYR A 78 14.33 -11.66 -0.55
C TYR A 78 15.49 -12.40 -1.24
N PRO A 79 16.67 -11.77 -1.42
CA PRO A 79 16.96 -10.36 -1.20
C PRO A 79 16.21 -9.45 -2.19
N TYR A 80 15.62 -8.37 -1.67
CA TYR A 80 14.68 -7.54 -2.43
C TYR A 80 15.36 -6.80 -3.59
N PRO A 81 14.71 -6.71 -4.78
CA PRO A 81 15.17 -5.83 -5.85
C PRO A 81 15.13 -4.36 -5.41
N ASP A 82 16.15 -3.59 -5.81
CA ASP A 82 16.33 -2.18 -5.39
C ASP A 82 15.14 -1.28 -5.76
N ASP A 83 14.48 -1.57 -6.87
CA ASP A 83 13.38 -0.80 -7.42
C ASP A 83 12.01 -1.18 -6.82
N VAL A 84 11.93 -2.25 -6.02
CA VAL A 84 10.70 -2.65 -5.34
C VAL A 84 10.48 -1.78 -4.11
N LEU A 85 9.29 -1.17 -4.02
CA LEU A 85 8.76 -0.51 -2.83
C LEU A 85 7.80 -1.46 -2.12
N ILE A 86 8.14 -1.88 -0.91
CA ILE A 86 7.22 -2.59 -0.02
C ILE A 86 6.56 -1.55 0.90
N ALA A 87 5.25 -1.39 0.75
CA ALA A 87 4.45 -0.50 1.56
C ALA A 87 3.59 -1.31 2.53
N THR A 88 3.98 -1.33 3.80
CA THR A 88 3.24 -2.04 4.87
C THR A 88 2.40 -1.07 5.70
N LYS A 89 1.56 -1.61 6.59
CA LYS A 89 0.66 -0.84 7.46
C LYS A 89 0.60 -1.46 8.85
N VAL A 90 0.53 -0.61 9.86
CA VAL A 90 0.35 -0.98 11.28
C VAL A 90 -0.81 -0.19 11.90
N GLY A 91 -1.23 -0.53 13.11
CA GLY A 91 -2.31 0.18 13.81
C GLY A 91 -3.72 -0.34 13.52
N MET A 92 -3.82 -1.59 13.06
CA MET A 92 -5.07 -2.31 12.92
C MET A 92 -4.84 -3.76 13.30
N VAL A 93 -5.59 -4.26 14.28
CA VAL A 93 -5.56 -5.67 14.69
C VAL A 93 -6.63 -6.48 13.99
N ARG A 94 -6.40 -7.79 13.95
CA ARG A 94 -7.38 -8.78 13.49
C ARG A 94 -7.51 -9.88 14.56
N PRO A 95 -8.36 -9.67 15.58
CA PRO A 95 -8.42 -10.58 16.74
C PRO A 95 -9.08 -11.93 16.42
N ALA A 96 -9.87 -12.00 15.34
CA ALA A 96 -10.53 -13.22 14.89
C ALA A 96 -10.84 -13.14 13.38
N PRO A 97 -11.26 -14.26 12.74
CA PRO A 97 -11.84 -14.25 11.40
C PRO A 97 -12.90 -13.15 11.22
N ASN A 98 -12.77 -12.35 10.17
CA ASN A 98 -13.69 -11.25 9.80
C ASN A 98 -13.81 -10.11 10.82
N MET A 99 -12.98 -10.08 11.86
CA MET A 99 -12.95 -8.99 12.84
C MET A 99 -11.75 -8.09 12.57
N TRP A 100 -12.01 -6.80 12.39
CA TRP A 100 -11.00 -5.77 12.19
C TRP A 100 -11.24 -4.66 13.21
N ALA A 101 -10.20 -4.24 13.91
CA ALA A 101 -10.29 -3.12 14.86
C ALA A 101 -9.06 -2.21 14.73
N PRO A 102 -9.24 -0.88 14.66
CA PRO A 102 -8.14 0.06 14.88
C PRO A 102 -7.45 -0.23 16.21
N HIS A 103 -6.13 -0.08 16.24
CA HIS A 103 -5.36 -0.23 17.47
C HIS A 103 -4.14 0.69 17.44
N GLY A 104 -4.34 1.94 17.86
CA GLY A 104 -3.37 3.03 17.71
C GLY A 104 -2.43 3.20 18.92
N TYR A 105 -2.50 2.33 19.92
CA TYR A 105 -1.73 2.52 21.16
C TYR A 105 -0.22 2.51 20.87
N PRO A 106 0.57 3.49 21.37
CA PRO A 106 1.99 3.63 21.07
C PRO A 106 2.82 2.34 21.21
N VAL A 107 2.61 1.61 22.31
CA VAL A 107 3.32 0.35 22.59
C VAL A 107 3.02 -0.71 21.53
N TYR A 108 1.75 -0.80 21.08
CA TYR A 108 1.38 -1.73 20.04
C TYR A 108 1.96 -1.32 18.68
N LEU A 109 1.89 -0.03 18.32
CA LEU A 109 2.47 0.47 17.06
C LEU A 109 3.97 0.14 16.98
N GLN A 110 4.71 0.40 18.07
CA GLN A 110 6.13 0.06 18.16
C GLN A 110 6.36 -1.44 17.99
N ALA A 111 5.60 -2.27 18.71
CA ALA A 111 5.72 -3.73 18.61
C ALA A 111 5.39 -4.25 17.20
N SER A 112 4.35 -3.74 16.55
CA SER A 112 3.97 -4.12 15.19
C SER A 112 5.03 -3.73 14.16
N ILE A 113 5.65 -2.56 14.27
CA ILE A 113 6.72 -2.13 13.37
C ILE A 113 7.95 -3.03 13.52
N GLU A 114 8.37 -3.27 14.76
CA GLU A 114 9.46 -4.19 15.09
C GLU A 114 9.19 -5.61 14.57
N ALA A 115 7.94 -6.07 14.65
CA ALA A 115 7.54 -7.36 14.12
C ALA A 115 7.56 -7.36 12.58
N SER A 116 7.04 -6.33 11.91
CA SER A 116 7.08 -6.20 10.44
C SER A 116 8.51 -6.20 9.91
N LEU A 117 9.43 -5.48 10.54
CA LEU A 117 10.86 -5.49 10.19
C LEU A 117 11.43 -6.91 10.21
N ARG A 118 11.16 -7.68 11.28
CA ARG A 118 11.61 -9.08 11.39
C ARG A 118 10.96 -10.01 10.37
N ARG A 119 9.67 -9.83 10.08
CA ARG A 119 8.95 -10.70 9.13
C ARG A 119 9.38 -10.46 7.69
N LEU A 120 9.67 -9.20 7.35
CA LEU A 120 10.23 -8.79 6.06
C LEU A 120 11.76 -8.95 6.00
N ASP A 121 12.43 -9.26 7.11
CA ASP A 121 13.90 -9.39 7.14
C ASP A 121 14.62 -8.15 6.59
N THR A 122 14.21 -6.98 7.09
CA THR A 122 14.78 -5.67 6.76
C THR A 122 14.95 -4.82 8.01
N ASP A 123 15.95 -3.94 8.01
CA ASP A 123 16.17 -2.96 9.09
C ASP A 123 15.35 -1.68 8.92
N ARG A 124 14.72 -1.49 7.75
CA ARG A 124 13.91 -0.31 7.42
C ARG A 124 12.69 -0.65 6.56
N LEU A 125 11.54 -0.13 6.97
CA LEU A 125 10.32 -0.10 6.16
C LEU A 125 10.33 1.13 5.26
N ASP A 126 10.38 0.96 3.93
CA ASP A 126 10.43 2.11 3.00
C ASP A 126 9.22 3.04 3.17
N LEU A 127 8.02 2.47 3.26
CA LEU A 127 6.77 3.18 3.49
C LEU A 127 5.91 2.40 4.49
N CYS A 128 5.59 3.05 5.62
CA CYS A 128 4.71 2.53 6.64
C CYS A 128 3.46 3.40 6.75
N TYR A 129 2.28 2.83 6.52
CA TYR A 129 1.02 3.53 6.75
C TYR A 129 0.52 3.31 8.17
N LEU A 130 -0.02 4.36 8.80
CA LEU A 130 -1.03 4.17 9.84
C LEU A 130 -2.29 3.62 9.17
N HIS A 131 -2.59 2.35 9.42
CA HIS A 131 -3.64 1.61 8.72
C HIS A 131 -5.03 2.20 9.01
N ARG A 132 -5.31 2.56 10.27
CA ARG A 132 -6.47 3.37 10.66
C ARG A 132 -6.05 4.29 11.79
N ILE A 133 -6.58 5.51 11.79
CA ILE A 133 -6.55 6.35 12.97
C ILE A 133 -7.49 5.72 14.00
N ASP A 134 -6.95 5.37 15.16
CA ASP A 134 -7.74 4.88 16.28
C ASP A 134 -8.40 6.08 16.99
N PRO A 135 -9.74 6.16 17.08
CA PRO A 135 -10.40 7.26 17.76
C PRO A 135 -10.20 7.25 19.29
N GLU A 136 -9.82 6.10 19.87
CA GLU A 136 -9.62 5.95 21.32
C GLU A 136 -8.22 6.41 21.79
N VAL A 137 -7.33 6.73 20.84
CA VAL A 137 -5.95 7.15 21.12
C VAL A 137 -5.71 8.54 20.55
N PRO A 138 -5.13 9.50 21.31
CA PRO A 138 -4.82 10.82 20.78
C PRO A 138 -3.98 10.72 19.50
N LEU A 139 -4.40 11.42 18.43
CA LEU A 139 -3.71 11.37 17.14
C LEU A 139 -2.23 11.76 17.26
N ALA A 140 -1.91 12.72 18.12
CA ALA A 140 -0.54 13.14 18.39
C ALA A 140 0.35 12.00 18.89
N ASP A 141 -0.18 11.11 19.73
CA ASP A 141 0.56 9.98 20.29
C ASP A 141 0.81 8.91 19.23
N GLN A 142 -0.19 8.62 18.39
CA GLN A 142 -0.08 7.67 17.28
C GLN A 142 0.98 8.13 16.28
N LEU A 143 0.88 9.39 15.83
CA LEU A 143 1.80 9.96 14.84
C LEU A 143 3.19 10.21 15.44
N GLY A 144 3.27 10.63 16.70
CA GLY A 144 4.53 10.81 17.42
C GLY A 144 5.30 9.50 17.55
N THR A 145 4.60 8.37 17.77
CA THR A 145 5.22 7.04 17.79
C THR A 145 5.82 6.68 16.44
N LEU A 146 5.10 6.92 15.35
CA LEU A 146 5.61 6.67 13.99
C LEU A 146 6.80 7.59 13.65
N GLN A 147 6.74 8.86 14.06
CA GLN A 147 7.84 9.82 13.88
C GLN A 147 9.10 9.38 14.62
N ALA A 148 8.97 8.94 15.89
CA ALA A 148 10.11 8.46 16.66
C ALA A 148 10.81 7.28 15.96
N LEU A 149 10.03 6.33 15.42
CA LEU A 149 10.58 5.19 14.68
C LEU A 149 11.13 5.58 13.29
N GLN A 150 10.62 6.65 12.68
CA GLN A 150 11.24 7.26 11.50
C GLN A 150 12.58 7.93 11.85
N ASP A 151 12.66 8.64 12.97
CA ASP A 151 13.88 9.30 13.45
C ASP A 151 14.97 8.28 13.84
N GLU A 152 14.57 7.12 14.33
CA GLU A 152 15.44 5.94 14.55
C GLU A 152 15.89 5.26 13.24
N GLY A 153 15.35 5.66 12.08
CA GLY A 153 15.69 5.11 10.77
C GLY A 153 14.94 3.83 10.39
N LYS A 154 14.04 3.34 11.24
CA LYS A 154 13.25 2.10 11.03
C LYS A 154 12.10 2.30 10.04
N ILE A 155 11.58 3.52 9.93
CA ILE A 155 10.61 3.91 8.90
C ILE A 155 11.28 4.92 7.96
N GLY A 156 11.18 4.68 6.66
CA GLY A 156 11.60 5.65 5.65
C GLY A 156 10.58 6.78 5.50
N HIS A 157 9.35 6.42 5.20
CA HIS A 157 8.26 7.36 4.98
C HIS A 157 6.99 6.93 5.69
N ILE A 158 6.22 7.90 6.19
CA ILE A 158 4.95 7.67 6.87
C ILE A 158 3.79 8.01 5.94
N GLY A 159 2.82 7.11 5.85
CA GLY A 159 1.56 7.35 5.14
C GLY A 159 0.34 7.20 6.05
N LEU A 160 -0.83 7.61 5.55
CA LEU A 160 -2.12 7.42 6.23
C LEU A 160 -3.10 6.63 5.35
N SER A 161 -3.93 5.77 5.93
CA SER A 161 -4.97 5.04 5.19
C SER A 161 -6.38 5.33 5.73
N LYS A 162 -7.37 5.41 4.81
CA LYS A 162 -8.78 5.72 5.10
C LYS A 162 -8.96 7.01 5.89
N VAL A 163 -8.42 8.10 5.34
CA VAL A 163 -8.44 9.42 5.99
C VAL A 163 -9.20 10.44 5.16
N THR A 164 -9.77 11.43 5.84
CA THR A 164 -10.42 12.60 5.22
C THR A 164 -9.39 13.72 5.01
N PRO A 165 -9.72 14.76 4.21
CA PRO A 165 -8.87 15.94 4.08
C PRO A 165 -8.56 16.62 5.43
N GLU A 166 -9.51 16.64 6.35
CA GLU A 166 -9.34 17.20 7.68
C GLU A 166 -8.32 16.41 8.48
N SER A 167 -8.43 15.08 8.49
CA SER A 167 -7.46 14.20 9.15
C SER A 167 -6.05 14.39 8.59
N ILE A 168 -5.90 14.54 7.27
CA ILE A 168 -4.60 14.78 6.61
C ILE A 168 -4.02 16.12 7.06
N ARG A 169 -4.81 17.21 7.02
CA ARG A 169 -4.36 18.54 7.48
C ARG A 169 -3.97 18.53 8.95
N LEU A 170 -4.72 17.82 9.79
CA LEU A 170 -4.42 17.71 11.21
C LEU A 170 -3.13 16.92 11.44
N ALA A 171 -2.96 15.78 10.78
CA ALA A 171 -1.74 14.97 10.85
C ALA A 171 -0.50 15.74 10.37
N GLY A 172 -0.66 16.54 9.31
CA GLY A 172 0.40 17.40 8.76
C GLY A 172 0.90 18.49 9.71
N LYS A 173 0.19 18.75 10.82
CA LYS A 173 0.70 19.64 11.90
C LYS A 173 1.73 18.95 12.79
N TYR A 174 1.74 17.61 12.81
CA TYR A 174 2.63 16.81 13.66
C TYR A 174 3.81 16.25 12.87
N ILE A 175 3.55 15.66 11.71
CA ILE A 175 4.54 14.89 10.95
C ILE A 175 4.42 15.14 9.44
N SER A 176 5.46 14.79 8.69
CA SER A 176 5.39 14.75 7.23
C SER A 176 4.67 13.49 6.74
N ILE A 177 3.59 13.67 5.97
CA ILE A 177 2.87 12.57 5.32
C ILE A 177 3.40 12.43 3.89
N ALA A 178 3.86 11.24 3.52
CA ALA A 178 4.40 10.95 2.19
C ALA A 178 3.35 10.39 1.23
N ALA A 179 2.35 9.67 1.76
CA ALA A 179 1.31 9.05 0.96
C ALA A 179 -0.02 8.91 1.71
N VAL A 180 -1.12 8.94 0.96
CA VAL A 180 -2.47 8.65 1.46
C VAL A 180 -3.05 7.47 0.70
N GLN A 181 -3.53 6.46 1.40
CA GLN A 181 -4.19 5.31 0.80
C GLN A 181 -5.69 5.24 1.12
N ASN A 182 -6.51 5.59 0.14
CA ASN A 182 -7.97 5.56 0.24
C ASN A 182 -8.58 4.58 -0.77
N VAL A 183 -9.87 4.29 -0.61
CA VAL A 183 -10.59 3.43 -1.55
C VAL A 183 -11.18 4.29 -2.63
N LEU A 184 -10.99 3.86 -3.87
CA LEU A 184 -11.65 4.42 -5.05
C LEU A 184 -12.16 3.25 -5.88
N ASN A 185 -13.44 3.22 -6.19
CA ASN A 185 -14.01 2.14 -6.98
C ASN A 185 -14.81 2.71 -8.16
N LEU A 186 -15.30 1.84 -9.06
CA LEU A 186 -15.99 2.31 -10.26
C LEU A 186 -17.33 3.01 -9.94
N ASN A 187 -17.93 2.71 -8.80
CA ASN A 187 -19.21 3.26 -8.34
C ASN A 187 -19.02 4.50 -7.45
N ASP A 188 -17.90 4.56 -6.73
CA ASP A 188 -17.49 5.69 -5.88
C ASP A 188 -16.12 6.19 -6.35
N ARG A 189 -16.18 7.12 -7.31
CA ARG A 189 -15.02 7.67 -8.03
C ARG A 189 -14.55 9.00 -7.44
N TYR A 190 -15.12 9.44 -6.33
CA TYR A 190 -14.77 10.70 -5.71
C TYR A 190 -14.09 10.46 -4.38
N ASP A 191 -12.88 10.98 -4.25
CA ASP A 191 -12.16 11.01 -2.98
C ASP A 191 -11.74 12.47 -2.72
N PRO A 192 -12.32 13.16 -1.73
CA PRO A 192 -11.92 14.53 -1.43
C PRO A 192 -10.47 14.62 -0.94
N ALA A 193 -9.89 13.54 -0.42
CA ALA A 193 -8.47 13.49 -0.08
C ALA A 193 -7.58 13.52 -1.34
N LEU A 194 -8.04 12.97 -2.47
CA LEU A 194 -7.32 13.08 -3.73
C LEU A 194 -7.27 14.53 -4.20
N GLU A 195 -8.37 15.28 -4.11
CA GLU A 195 -8.39 16.72 -4.43
C GLU A 195 -7.48 17.52 -3.48
N LEU A 196 -7.44 17.16 -2.21
CA LEU A 196 -6.49 17.76 -1.27
C LEU A 196 -5.03 17.50 -1.70
N CYS A 197 -4.70 16.26 -2.08
CA CYS A 197 -3.37 15.91 -2.55
C CYS A 197 -3.03 16.59 -3.90
N ARG A 198 -4.04 17.08 -4.64
CA ARG A 198 -3.90 17.90 -5.85
C ARG A 198 -3.65 19.39 -5.57
N ASP A 199 -3.99 19.90 -4.40
CA ASP A 199 -3.89 21.35 -4.12
C ASP A 199 -2.46 21.77 -3.73
N ASP A 200 -1.75 22.40 -4.66
CA ASP A 200 -0.38 22.89 -4.48
C ASP A 200 -0.21 24.00 -3.45
N ARG A 201 -1.31 24.60 -2.96
CA ARG A 201 -1.25 25.71 -1.98
C ARG A 201 -0.98 25.22 -0.56
N ILE A 202 -0.88 23.92 -0.35
CA ILE A 202 -0.55 23.33 0.94
C ILE A 202 0.98 23.25 1.07
N ALA A 203 1.62 24.42 1.14
CA ALA A 203 3.08 24.56 1.17
C ALA A 203 3.77 23.90 2.39
N GLN A 204 3.03 23.56 3.45
CA GLN A 204 3.58 22.93 4.66
C GLN A 204 3.64 21.39 4.57
N MET A 205 2.87 20.77 3.67
CA MET A 205 2.89 19.32 3.47
C MET A 205 3.76 19.04 2.24
N ARG A 206 4.98 18.52 2.45
CA ARG A 206 5.81 17.99 1.36
C ARG A 206 4.97 17.03 0.50
N ARG A 207 5.24 16.95 -0.82
CA ARG A 207 4.46 16.18 -1.82
C ARG A 207 3.85 14.89 -1.25
N ILE A 208 2.52 14.88 -1.09
CA ILE A 208 1.75 13.69 -0.69
C ILE A 208 1.33 12.94 -1.95
N THR A 209 1.75 11.69 -2.08
CA THR A 209 1.26 10.82 -3.17
C THR A 209 -0.05 10.16 -2.79
N ALA A 210 -1.10 10.36 -3.58
CA ALA A 210 -2.35 9.63 -3.42
C ALA A 210 -2.21 8.21 -4.02
N VAL A 211 -2.58 7.21 -3.23
CA VAL A 211 -2.59 5.80 -3.62
C VAL A 211 -4.01 5.29 -3.46
N HIS A 212 -4.57 4.68 -4.49
CA HIS A 212 -5.95 4.19 -4.45
C HIS A 212 -6.01 2.67 -4.55
N LEU A 213 -6.71 2.07 -3.60
CA LEU A 213 -7.11 0.69 -3.72
C LEU A 213 -8.29 0.62 -4.68
N ARG A 214 -8.08 0.04 -5.86
CA ARG A 214 -9.17 -0.32 -6.77
C ARG A 214 -9.46 -1.81 -6.62
N TYR A 215 -10.62 -2.13 -6.06
CA TYR A 215 -11.13 -3.49 -6.08
C TYR A 215 -11.73 -3.74 -7.46
N TRP A 216 -11.12 -4.63 -8.24
CA TRP A 216 -11.77 -5.16 -9.42
C TRP A 216 -12.63 -6.35 -8.98
N GLN A 217 -13.95 -6.24 -9.15
CA GLN A 217 -14.80 -7.43 -9.14
C GLN A 217 -14.55 -8.16 -10.45
N VAL A 218 -13.58 -9.07 -10.43
CA VAL A 218 -13.43 -10.06 -11.51
C VAL A 218 -14.71 -10.92 -11.47
N PRO A 219 -15.37 -11.21 -12.60
CA PRO A 219 -16.50 -12.12 -12.64
C PRO A 219 -16.18 -13.44 -11.93
N GLU A 220 -17.15 -14.00 -11.20
CA GLU A 220 -16.99 -15.21 -10.38
C GLU A 220 -16.39 -16.39 -11.16
N SER A 221 -16.60 -16.42 -12.48
CA SER A 221 -16.05 -17.40 -13.42
C SER A 221 -14.54 -17.35 -13.62
N LEU A 222 -13.86 -16.26 -13.24
CA LEU A 222 -12.43 -16.02 -13.44
C LEU A 222 -11.60 -16.10 -12.14
N ARG A 223 -12.23 -16.58 -11.05
CA ARG A 223 -11.73 -16.63 -9.67
C ARG A 223 -11.36 -15.24 -9.08
N PRO A 224 -11.80 -14.91 -7.86
CA PRO A 224 -11.63 -13.56 -7.30
C PRO A 224 -10.25 -13.38 -6.66
N GLU A 225 -9.16 -13.38 -7.44
CA GLU A 225 -7.83 -13.65 -6.84
C GLU A 225 -6.80 -12.51 -6.87
N VAL A 226 -7.11 -11.30 -7.39
CA VAL A 226 -6.13 -10.20 -7.39
C VAL A 226 -6.72 -8.85 -6.98
N ILE A 227 -6.13 -8.21 -5.98
CA ILE A 227 -6.33 -6.78 -5.70
C ILE A 227 -5.19 -6.02 -6.38
N LEU A 228 -5.54 -5.22 -7.38
CA LEU A 228 -4.61 -4.30 -8.02
C LEU A 228 -4.64 -2.97 -7.26
N VAL A 229 -3.48 -2.52 -6.80
CA VAL A 229 -3.33 -1.22 -6.16
C VAL A 229 -2.98 -0.21 -7.24
N VAL A 230 -3.87 0.73 -7.52
CA VAL A 230 -3.61 1.73 -8.55
C VAL A 230 -3.16 3.01 -7.88
N SER A 231 -1.91 3.38 -8.08
CA SER A 231 -1.39 4.62 -7.51
C SER A 231 -1.57 5.73 -8.54
N GLU A 232 -2.20 6.84 -8.17
CA GLU A 232 -2.34 8.01 -9.03
C GLU A 232 -1.39 9.10 -8.53
N LEU A 233 -0.37 9.43 -9.32
CA LEU A 233 0.56 10.49 -8.95
C LEU A 233 -0.16 11.82 -9.10
N VAL A 234 -0.11 12.62 -8.06
CA VAL A 234 -0.29 14.05 -8.23
C VAL A 234 1.06 14.71 -7.99
N THR A 235 1.76 14.99 -9.09
CA THR A 235 2.93 15.86 -9.06
C THR A 235 2.75 16.96 -10.07
N ASN A 236 2.74 18.20 -9.61
CA ASN A 236 3.14 19.31 -10.44
C ASN A 236 4.64 19.22 -10.73
N SER A 237 4.94 18.72 -11.92
CA SER A 237 6.04 19.22 -12.73
C SER A 237 5.40 19.69 -14.03
N VAL A 238 5.67 20.93 -14.41
CA VAL A 238 5.36 21.48 -15.73
C VAL A 238 5.92 20.51 -16.77
N VAL A 239 5.07 19.63 -17.28
CA VAL A 239 5.27 18.91 -18.53
C VAL A 239 4.02 19.22 -19.33
N HIS A 240 4.20 20.04 -20.36
CA HIS A 240 3.17 20.30 -21.35
C HIS A 240 2.73 18.96 -21.94
N GLY A 241 1.54 18.49 -21.56
CA GLY A 241 0.99 17.26 -22.06
C GLY A 241 -0.37 16.99 -21.44
N ARG A 242 -1.44 17.51 -22.07
CA ARG A 242 -2.81 17.05 -21.82
C ARG A 242 -2.90 15.59 -22.25
N GLY A 243 -2.57 14.66 -21.36
CA GLY A 243 -2.79 13.24 -21.55
C GLY A 243 -3.92 12.78 -20.65
N GLN A 244 -5.13 12.61 -21.19
CA GLN A 244 -6.07 11.65 -20.60
C GLN A 244 -5.40 10.27 -20.70
N VAL A 245 -4.92 9.73 -19.58
CA VAL A 245 -4.24 8.43 -19.59
C VAL A 245 -5.28 7.32 -19.38
N GLY A 246 -5.77 6.76 -20.47
CA GLY A 246 -6.52 5.51 -20.44
C GLY A 246 -5.61 4.35 -20.03
N LEU A 247 -5.82 3.78 -18.85
CA LEU A 247 -5.39 2.42 -18.56
C LEU A 247 -6.08 1.49 -19.58
N ARG A 248 -5.34 0.82 -20.45
CA ARG A 248 -5.94 -0.19 -21.33
C ARG A 248 -6.41 -1.34 -20.46
N ILE A 249 -7.73 -1.52 -20.38
CA ILE A 249 -8.39 -2.64 -19.67
C ILE A 249 -7.75 -3.99 -20.07
N SER A 250 -7.28 -4.14 -21.32
CA SER A 250 -6.59 -5.33 -21.81
C SER A 250 -5.33 -5.70 -21.01
N SER A 251 -4.52 -4.73 -20.57
CA SER A 251 -3.31 -5.02 -19.78
C SER A 251 -3.63 -5.49 -18.36
N LEU A 252 -4.78 -5.08 -17.82
CA LEU A 252 -5.26 -5.48 -16.49
C LEU A 252 -5.94 -6.86 -16.55
N LEU A 253 -6.70 -7.14 -17.60
CA LEU A 253 -7.33 -8.44 -17.85
C LEU A 253 -6.28 -9.53 -18.10
N GLN A 254 -5.25 -9.25 -18.90
CA GLN A 254 -4.17 -10.22 -19.14
C GLN A 254 -3.45 -10.61 -17.85
N ILE A 255 -3.15 -9.64 -16.98
CA ILE A 255 -2.56 -9.89 -15.66
C ILE A 255 -3.52 -10.73 -14.79
N SER A 256 -4.82 -10.41 -14.80
CA SER A 256 -5.82 -11.16 -14.02
C SER A 256 -6.03 -12.59 -14.52
N GLU A 257 -6.04 -12.82 -15.83
CA GLU A 257 -6.23 -14.14 -16.45
C GLU A 257 -5.00 -15.04 -16.23
N GLU A 258 -3.79 -14.49 -16.30
CA GLU A 258 -2.54 -15.24 -16.04
C GLU A 258 -2.34 -15.57 -14.55
N PHE A 259 -2.93 -14.80 -13.64
CA PHE A 259 -2.94 -15.11 -12.20
C PHE A 259 -4.05 -16.10 -11.77
N GLY A 260 -5.08 -16.31 -12.60
CA GLY A 260 -6.21 -17.20 -12.30
C GLY A 260 -6.10 -18.63 -12.88
N ALA A 261 -5.00 -18.94 -13.59
CA ALA A 261 -4.70 -20.23 -14.23
C ALA A 261 -3.60 -21.01 -13.50
#